data_AF-A0A847IQQ6-F1
#
_entry.id   AF-A0A847IQQ6-F1
#
_cell.length_a   1.000
_cell.length_b   1.000
_cell.length_c   1.000
_cell.angle_alpha   90.00
_cell.angle_beta   90.00
_cell.angle_gamma   90.00
#
_symmetry.space_group_name_H-M   'P 1'
#
loop_
_entity.id
_entity.type
_entity.pdbx_description
1 polymer ?
#
loop_
_entity_poly.entity_id
_entity_poly.type
_entity_poly.pdbx_seq_one_letter_code
_entity_poly.pdbx_strand_id
1 'polypeptide(L)'
;MKKSLILAIFAVFVLLSACQPVEIRQELKGGITESELNISAVPQIRDGKNSNYIDLNSDGNACLSSWDFGVGLFVGTKGTVKVMMKGPNDIIFTGLNADGTKITKTLTVQVDALYDVEPEWALFCGATGEKTWEWDNVTGPGVWGNGGFKGCAAPCWWVVSLGDINGQAPGEGAGASMTFTIAGARLIKNFNDGTTVQGSFTFDMSKIILDDGGNVWAKGKLNTKNVTVLCGKSPNEGGAPVNSYDILKLTENNMVLSYPEPGVGSWGTAWFWMFKKK
;
A
#
# COMPACT_ATOMS: atom_id res chain seq x y z
N MET A 1 16.63 39.70 60.75
CA MET A 1 16.36 39.89 59.31
C MET A 1 16.26 38.61 58.48
N LYS A 2 16.99 37.51 58.78
CA LYS A 2 16.93 36.28 57.96
C LYS A 2 15.65 35.42 58.08
N LYS A 3 14.97 35.39 59.25
CA LYS A 3 13.79 34.53 59.46
C LYS A 3 12.50 35.10 58.80
N SER A 4 12.35 36.42 58.80
CA SER A 4 11.19 37.12 58.21
C SER A 4 11.17 37.03 56.67
N LEU A 5 12.35 37.04 56.06
CA LEU A 5 12.51 36.92 54.60
C LEU A 5 12.18 35.50 54.11
N ILE A 6 12.56 34.47 54.87
CA ILE A 6 12.25 33.07 54.55
C ILE A 6 10.74 32.81 54.64
N LEU A 7 10.06 33.38 55.65
CA LEU A 7 8.61 33.24 55.81
C LEU A 7 7.83 33.93 54.68
N ALA A 8 8.31 35.09 54.22
CA ALA A 8 7.74 35.81 53.08
C ALA A 8 7.92 35.07 51.75
N ILE A 9 9.10 34.46 51.53
CA ILE A 9 9.37 33.65 50.32
C ILE A 9 8.51 32.38 50.30
N PHE A 10 8.29 31.73 51.45
CA PHE A 10 7.40 30.57 51.55
C PHE A 10 5.93 30.95 51.30
N ALA A 11 5.48 32.11 51.79
CA ALA A 11 4.12 32.60 51.56
C ALA A 11 3.84 32.92 50.08
N VAL A 12 4.84 33.45 49.36
CA VAL A 12 4.74 33.71 47.91
C VAL A 12 4.70 32.42 47.09
N PHE A 13 5.45 31.38 47.49
CA PHE A 13 5.40 30.06 46.83
C PHE A 13 4.05 29.36 46.99
N VAL A 14 3.37 29.52 48.12
CA VAL A 14 2.02 28.97 48.36
C VAL A 14 0.96 29.72 47.53
N LEU A 15 1.13 31.02 47.28
CA LEU A 15 0.25 31.81 46.42
C LEU A 15 0.42 31.52 44.92
N LEU A 16 1.59 30.99 44.50
CA LEU A 16 1.85 30.56 43.13
C LEU A 16 1.39 29.12 42.83
N SER A 17 0.99 28.35 43.86
CA SER A 17 0.46 26.99 43.69
C SER A 17 -1.06 26.92 43.46
N ALA A 18 -1.77 28.05 43.47
CA ALA A 18 -3.22 28.11 43.32
C ALA A 18 -3.63 28.65 41.94
N CYS A 19 -3.54 27.81 40.91
CA CYS A 19 -4.34 27.95 39.67
C CYS A 19 -4.12 26.70 38.79
N GLN A 20 -4.50 25.51 39.26
CA GLN A 20 -5.07 24.59 38.27
C GLN A 20 -6.45 25.17 37.96
N PRO A 21 -6.68 25.72 36.75
CA PRO A 21 -8.00 26.21 36.39
C PRO A 21 -8.99 25.08 36.64
N VAL A 22 -10.15 25.40 37.25
CA VAL A 22 -11.25 24.44 37.34
C VAL A 22 -11.74 24.22 35.91
N GLU A 23 -11.18 23.21 35.27
CA GLU A 23 -11.61 22.76 33.96
C GLU A 23 -12.87 21.93 34.17
N ILE A 24 -14.03 22.47 33.77
CA ILE A 24 -15.22 21.65 33.56
C ILE A 24 -14.96 20.85 32.29
N ARG A 25 -14.29 19.71 32.44
CA ARG A 25 -14.10 18.75 31.36
C ARG A 25 -15.45 18.12 31.08
N GLN A 26 -16.05 18.48 29.96
CA GLN A 26 -17.18 17.73 29.45
C GLN A 26 -16.65 16.38 28.98
N GLU A 27 -16.93 15.33 29.75
CA GLU A 27 -16.75 13.97 29.28
C GLU A 27 -17.72 13.74 28.13
N LEU A 28 -17.19 13.38 26.95
CA LEU A 28 -18.01 12.86 25.88
C LEU A 28 -18.62 11.55 26.36
N LYS A 29 -19.94 11.43 26.32
CA LYS A 29 -20.69 10.27 26.78
C LYS A 29 -21.58 9.76 25.66
N GLY A 30 -21.86 8.46 25.70
CA GLY A 30 -22.70 7.79 24.72
C GLY A 30 -21.87 7.07 23.67
N GLY A 31 -22.29 5.86 23.38
CA GLY A 31 -21.67 4.96 22.43
C GLY A 31 -22.43 3.66 22.44
N ILE A 32 -22.52 3.02 21.27
CA ILE A 32 -23.04 1.66 21.20
C ILE A 32 -21.89 0.68 21.41
N THR A 33 -22.25 -0.54 21.76
CA THR A 33 -21.34 -1.68 21.90
C THR A 33 -21.43 -2.58 20.67
N GLU A 34 -20.50 -3.51 20.52
CA GLU A 34 -20.53 -4.47 19.42
C GLU A 34 -21.83 -5.31 19.38
N SER A 35 -22.42 -5.61 20.55
CA SER A 35 -23.69 -6.35 20.63
C SER A 35 -24.90 -5.56 20.14
N GLU A 36 -24.82 -4.23 20.13
CA GLU A 36 -25.89 -3.35 19.65
C GLU A 36 -25.72 -3.00 18.16
N LEU A 37 -24.60 -3.43 17.56
CA LEU A 37 -24.23 -3.09 16.20
C LEU A 37 -25.04 -3.90 15.19
N ASN A 38 -25.86 -3.21 14.39
CA ASN A 38 -26.63 -3.78 13.31
C ASN A 38 -25.97 -3.46 11.96
N ILE A 39 -25.19 -4.39 11.43
CA ILE A 39 -24.44 -4.21 10.18
C ILE A 39 -24.60 -5.39 9.23
N SER A 40 -24.51 -5.12 7.93
CA SER A 40 -24.43 -6.15 6.91
C SER A 40 -23.50 -5.78 5.76
N ALA A 41 -22.90 -6.81 5.16
CA ALA A 41 -22.17 -6.75 3.90
C ALA A 41 -22.65 -7.92 3.05
N VAL A 42 -23.31 -7.64 1.93
CA VAL A 42 -23.99 -8.65 1.12
C VAL A 42 -23.55 -8.54 -0.34
N PRO A 43 -23.02 -9.61 -0.96
CA PRO A 43 -22.75 -9.63 -2.38
C PRO A 43 -24.03 -9.41 -3.21
N GLN A 44 -23.95 -8.56 -4.23
CA GLN A 44 -24.98 -8.48 -5.25
C GLN A 44 -24.98 -9.79 -6.05
N ILE A 45 -26.16 -10.31 -6.37
CA ILE A 45 -26.30 -11.48 -7.24
C ILE A 45 -26.26 -11.02 -8.69
N ARG A 46 -25.34 -11.58 -9.48
CA ARG A 46 -25.27 -11.41 -10.93
C ARG A 46 -25.09 -12.78 -11.58
N ASP A 47 -25.88 -13.07 -12.61
CA ASP A 47 -25.88 -14.38 -13.30
C ASP A 47 -26.01 -15.59 -12.35
N GLY A 48 -26.78 -15.44 -11.26
CA GLY A 48 -26.96 -16.49 -10.25
C GLY A 48 -25.75 -16.75 -9.34
N LYS A 49 -24.74 -15.89 -9.37
CA LYS A 49 -23.50 -15.99 -8.58
C LYS A 49 -23.33 -14.77 -7.68
N ASN A 50 -22.65 -14.95 -6.54
CA ASN A 50 -22.23 -13.83 -5.72
C ASN A 50 -21.17 -13.02 -6.49
N SER A 51 -21.49 -11.78 -6.83
CA SER A 51 -20.57 -10.88 -7.52
C SER A 51 -19.61 -10.20 -6.55
N ASN A 52 -18.59 -9.52 -7.09
CA ASN A 52 -17.65 -8.71 -6.34
C ASN A 52 -18.16 -7.30 -5.96
N TYR A 53 -19.43 -6.99 -6.27
CA TYR A 53 -20.10 -5.78 -5.80
C TYR A 53 -20.79 -6.08 -4.47
N ILE A 54 -20.37 -5.42 -3.41
CA ILE A 54 -20.81 -5.69 -2.05
C ILE A 54 -21.62 -4.51 -1.53
N ASP A 55 -22.89 -4.75 -1.21
CA ASP A 55 -23.76 -3.78 -0.58
C ASP A 55 -23.50 -3.75 0.93
N LEU A 56 -23.10 -2.58 1.41
CA LEU A 56 -22.78 -2.29 2.80
C LEU A 56 -23.95 -1.57 3.46
N ASN A 57 -24.25 -1.94 4.71
CA ASN A 57 -25.27 -1.26 5.50
C ASN A 57 -24.91 -1.23 6.99
N SER A 58 -25.03 -0.05 7.57
CA SER A 58 -24.92 0.27 9.00
C SER A 58 -25.93 1.35 9.39
N ASP A 59 -26.95 1.59 8.56
CA ASP A 59 -28.03 2.54 8.86
C ASP A 59 -28.68 2.23 10.21
N GLY A 60 -28.93 3.27 10.99
CA GLY A 60 -29.56 3.17 12.32
C GLY A 60 -28.59 2.95 13.47
N ASN A 61 -27.30 2.69 13.23
CA ASN A 61 -26.30 2.69 14.29
C ASN A 61 -25.95 4.12 14.70
N ALA A 62 -25.89 4.39 16.01
CA ALA A 62 -25.53 5.71 16.55
C ALA A 62 -24.01 5.94 16.59
N CYS A 63 -23.30 5.65 15.48
CA CYS A 63 -21.86 5.85 15.34
C CYS A 63 -21.51 6.28 13.91
N LEU A 64 -20.39 7.00 13.74
CA LEU A 64 -19.85 7.27 12.41
C LEU A 64 -19.30 5.96 11.82
N SER A 65 -19.56 5.72 10.54
CA SER A 65 -19.30 4.43 9.91
C SER A 65 -18.21 4.51 8.84
N SER A 66 -17.26 3.58 8.91
CA SER A 66 -16.24 3.38 7.89
C SER A 66 -16.04 1.90 7.61
N TRP A 67 -15.69 1.57 6.38
CA TRP A 67 -15.62 0.21 5.87
C TRP A 67 -14.36 0.05 5.04
N ASP A 68 -13.40 -0.72 5.54
CA ASP A 68 -12.24 -1.14 4.77
C ASP A 68 -12.60 -2.43 4.03
N PHE A 69 -12.50 -2.40 2.70
CA PHE A 69 -12.82 -3.53 1.82
C PHE A 69 -11.58 -4.04 1.07
N GLY A 70 -10.41 -3.88 1.68
CA GLY A 70 -9.13 -4.29 1.12
C GLY A 70 -8.55 -3.22 0.21
N VAL A 71 -9.15 -2.94 -0.95
CA VAL A 71 -8.55 -2.00 -1.92
C VAL A 71 -8.91 -0.53 -1.67
N GLY A 72 -9.72 -0.25 -0.66
CA GLY A 72 -10.17 1.11 -0.35
C GLY A 72 -10.98 1.22 0.93
N LEU A 73 -11.37 2.45 1.22
CA LEU A 73 -12.18 2.82 2.38
C LEU A 73 -13.48 3.47 1.90
N PHE A 74 -14.61 2.98 2.38
CA PHE A 74 -15.90 3.63 2.22
C PHE A 74 -16.31 4.26 3.54
N VAL A 75 -16.64 5.56 3.53
CA VAL A 75 -17.13 6.29 4.70
C VAL A 75 -18.59 6.65 4.46
N GLY A 76 -19.47 6.12 5.31
CA GLY A 76 -20.90 6.25 5.14
C GLY A 76 -21.65 5.05 5.72
N THR A 77 -22.95 5.21 5.89
CA THR A 77 -23.78 4.17 6.50
C THR A 77 -24.28 3.13 5.48
N LYS A 78 -24.41 3.51 4.21
CA LYS A 78 -24.91 2.64 3.15
C LYS A 78 -24.27 2.95 1.79
N GLY A 79 -23.85 1.92 1.07
CA GLY A 79 -23.23 2.06 -0.25
C GLY A 79 -22.84 0.72 -0.86
N THR A 80 -22.32 0.74 -2.08
CA THR A 80 -21.80 -0.44 -2.76
C THR A 80 -20.30 -0.27 -3.00
N VAL A 81 -19.51 -1.27 -2.62
CA VAL A 81 -18.07 -1.31 -2.88
C VAL A 81 -17.71 -2.45 -3.83
N LYS A 82 -16.56 -2.37 -4.49
CA LYS A 82 -16.08 -3.40 -5.42
C LYS A 82 -14.80 -4.04 -4.87
N VAL A 83 -14.86 -5.33 -4.56
CA VAL A 83 -13.68 -6.13 -4.19
C VAL A 83 -13.01 -6.72 -5.44
N MET A 84 -11.73 -7.09 -5.33
CA MET A 84 -10.90 -7.48 -6.49
C MET A 84 -10.50 -8.96 -6.49
N MET A 85 -11.09 -9.78 -5.61
CA MET A 85 -10.70 -11.18 -5.43
C MET A 85 -11.90 -12.13 -5.33
N LYS A 86 -11.75 -13.35 -5.85
CA LYS A 86 -12.70 -14.45 -5.66
C LYS A 86 -12.51 -15.11 -4.29
N GLY A 87 -13.54 -15.81 -3.84
CA GLY A 87 -13.55 -16.53 -2.57
C GLY A 87 -13.83 -15.59 -1.38
N PRO A 88 -13.30 -15.91 -0.19
CA PRO A 88 -13.53 -15.11 1.00
C PRO A 88 -12.84 -13.74 0.90
N ASN A 89 -13.60 -12.68 1.13
CA ASN A 89 -13.10 -11.32 1.28
C ASN A 89 -13.55 -10.76 2.63
N ASP A 90 -12.61 -10.27 3.41
CA ASP A 90 -12.91 -9.61 4.68
C ASP A 90 -13.25 -8.13 4.45
N ILE A 91 -14.34 -7.69 5.06
CA ILE A 91 -14.79 -6.31 5.11
C ILE A 91 -14.78 -5.87 6.57
N ILE A 92 -13.94 -4.90 6.90
CA ILE A 92 -13.71 -4.44 8.26
C ILE A 92 -14.52 -3.16 8.48
N PHE A 93 -15.60 -3.27 9.25
CA PHE A 93 -16.34 -2.12 9.75
C PHE A 93 -15.60 -1.48 10.91
N THR A 94 -15.50 -0.16 10.93
CA THR A 94 -15.11 0.63 12.10
C THR A 94 -16.15 1.72 12.39
N GLY A 95 -16.79 1.60 13.55
CA GLY A 95 -17.69 2.58 14.12
C GLY A 95 -16.95 3.52 15.09
N LEU A 96 -17.11 4.83 14.95
CA LEU A 96 -16.62 5.82 15.92
C LEU A 96 -17.82 6.36 16.72
N ASN A 97 -17.84 6.06 18.01
CA ASN A 97 -18.86 6.52 18.95
C ASN A 97 -18.68 8.00 19.30
N ALA A 98 -19.73 8.61 19.84
CA ALA A 98 -19.72 10.01 20.28
C ALA A 98 -18.74 10.25 21.45
N ASP A 99 -18.53 9.25 22.31
CA ASP A 99 -17.53 9.24 23.38
C ASP A 99 -16.08 9.08 22.89
N GLY A 100 -15.87 8.93 21.58
CA GLY A 100 -14.56 8.75 20.96
C GLY A 100 -14.05 7.31 20.96
N THR A 101 -14.77 6.37 21.57
CA THR A 101 -14.44 4.94 21.48
C THR A 101 -14.69 4.40 20.07
N LYS A 102 -13.98 3.33 19.71
CA LYS A 102 -14.12 2.66 18.42
C LYS A 102 -14.63 1.24 18.59
N ILE A 103 -15.49 0.82 17.66
CA ILE A 103 -15.98 -0.55 17.53
C ILE A 103 -15.49 -1.07 16.19
N THR A 104 -14.87 -2.25 16.17
CA THR A 104 -14.39 -2.87 14.93
C THR A 104 -15.00 -4.25 14.78
N LYS A 105 -15.50 -4.58 13.59
CA LYS A 105 -16.09 -5.88 13.30
C LYS A 105 -15.73 -6.31 11.88
N THR A 106 -15.32 -7.56 11.71
CA THR A 106 -15.00 -8.15 10.41
C THR A 106 -16.19 -8.97 9.90
N LEU A 107 -16.62 -8.71 8.68
CA LEU A 107 -17.59 -9.50 7.93
C LEU A 107 -16.89 -10.17 6.75
N THR A 108 -16.89 -11.50 6.69
CA THR A 108 -16.34 -12.23 5.55
C THR A 108 -17.44 -12.51 4.53
N VAL A 109 -17.28 -12.01 3.30
CA VAL A 109 -18.19 -12.25 2.18
C VAL A 109 -17.59 -13.23 1.17
N GLN A 110 -18.42 -14.09 0.58
CA GLN A 110 -17.99 -15.04 -0.45
C GLN A 110 -18.28 -14.48 -1.85
N VAL A 111 -17.26 -14.42 -2.70
CA VAL A 111 -17.36 -13.93 -4.08
C VAL A 111 -17.10 -15.07 -5.07
N ASP A 112 -18.09 -15.40 -5.88
CA ASP A 112 -18.00 -16.50 -6.86
C ASP A 112 -17.47 -16.01 -8.22
N ALA A 113 -17.78 -14.77 -8.58
CA ALA A 113 -17.44 -14.17 -9.86
C ALA A 113 -16.99 -12.70 -9.73
N LEU A 114 -15.94 -12.36 -10.48
CA LEU A 114 -15.45 -10.99 -10.61
C LEU A 114 -16.02 -10.36 -11.86
N TYR A 115 -16.48 -9.12 -11.73
CA TYR A 115 -16.97 -8.28 -12.80
C TYR A 115 -16.21 -6.96 -12.77
N ASP A 116 -15.86 -6.45 -13.95
CA ASP A 116 -15.20 -5.15 -14.11
C ASP A 116 -13.90 -5.01 -13.30
N VAL A 117 -13.14 -6.11 -13.13
CA VAL A 117 -11.84 -6.12 -12.42
C VAL A 117 -10.72 -6.24 -13.44
N GLU A 118 -9.73 -5.37 -13.31
CA GLU A 118 -8.51 -5.43 -14.09
C GLU A 118 -7.76 -6.74 -13.77
N PRO A 119 -7.44 -7.59 -14.77
CA PRO A 119 -6.78 -8.87 -14.56
C PRO A 119 -5.41 -8.73 -13.88
N GLU A 120 -4.78 -7.55 -13.97
CA GLU A 120 -3.51 -7.21 -13.35
C GLU A 120 -3.52 -7.32 -11.83
N TRP A 121 -4.67 -7.17 -11.16
CA TRP A 121 -4.77 -7.45 -9.72
C TRP A 121 -4.34 -8.88 -9.39
N ALA A 122 -4.79 -9.86 -10.18
CA ALA A 122 -4.39 -11.26 -10.03
C ALA A 122 -2.94 -11.51 -10.49
N LEU A 123 -2.42 -10.71 -11.41
CA LEU A 123 -1.01 -10.79 -11.78
C LEU A 123 -0.11 -10.28 -10.65
N PHE A 124 -0.39 -9.12 -10.07
CA PHE A 124 0.39 -8.56 -8.95
C PHE A 124 0.25 -9.39 -7.68
N CYS A 125 -0.99 -9.71 -7.30
CA CYS A 125 -1.33 -10.28 -6.00
C CYS A 125 -1.67 -11.77 -6.05
N GLY A 126 -1.62 -12.43 -7.21
CA GLY A 126 -2.01 -13.85 -7.30
C GLY A 126 -3.51 -14.10 -7.14
N ALA A 127 -3.92 -15.35 -7.37
CA ALA A 127 -5.32 -15.76 -7.33
C ALA A 127 -5.92 -15.73 -5.91
N THR A 128 -5.07 -15.87 -4.88
CA THR A 128 -5.45 -15.84 -3.46
C THR A 128 -5.31 -14.45 -2.85
N GLY A 129 -5.01 -13.43 -3.65
CA GLY A 129 -4.91 -12.03 -3.21
C GLY A 129 -3.63 -11.66 -2.47
N GLU A 130 -2.68 -12.58 -2.38
CA GLU A 130 -1.30 -12.27 -2.01
C GLU A 130 -0.30 -13.02 -2.92
N LYS A 131 0.74 -12.32 -3.39
CA LYS A 131 1.85 -12.91 -4.13
C LYS A 131 3.16 -12.28 -3.72
N THR A 132 4.16 -13.13 -3.51
CA THR A 132 5.52 -12.72 -3.22
C THR A 132 6.38 -12.78 -4.49
N TRP A 133 7.14 -11.72 -4.71
CA TRP A 133 8.08 -11.51 -5.78
C TRP A 133 9.49 -11.43 -5.23
N GLU A 134 10.44 -12.06 -5.91
CA GLU A 134 11.86 -11.97 -5.60
C GLU A 134 12.64 -11.61 -6.86
N TRP A 135 13.93 -11.29 -6.71
CA TRP A 135 14.80 -11.00 -7.84
C TRP A 135 14.83 -12.16 -8.85
N ASP A 136 14.70 -11.83 -10.14
CA ASP A 136 14.85 -12.80 -11.22
C ASP A 136 16.31 -12.86 -11.67
N ASN A 137 17.06 -13.79 -11.06
CA ASN A 137 18.45 -14.06 -11.40
C ASN A 137 18.64 -15.15 -12.47
N VAL A 138 17.58 -15.51 -13.19
CA VAL A 138 17.59 -16.63 -14.15
C VAL A 138 17.28 -16.19 -15.57
N THR A 139 16.29 -15.32 -15.76
CA THR A 139 15.78 -15.01 -17.12
C THR A 139 16.45 -13.83 -17.81
N GLY A 140 17.10 -12.95 -17.05
CA GLY A 140 17.70 -11.71 -17.53
C GLY A 140 19.22 -11.67 -17.43
N PRO A 141 19.86 -10.63 -18.00
CA PRO A 141 21.31 -10.42 -17.91
C PRO A 141 21.77 -10.12 -16.47
N GLY A 142 20.88 -9.58 -15.64
CA GLY A 142 21.06 -9.28 -14.23
C GLY A 142 19.73 -8.88 -13.61
N VAL A 143 19.72 -8.63 -12.29
CA VAL A 143 18.47 -8.39 -11.55
C VAL A 143 18.09 -6.91 -11.52
N TRP A 144 19.08 -6.03 -11.65
CA TRP A 144 18.94 -4.58 -11.61
C TRP A 144 20.05 -3.91 -12.41
N GLY A 145 19.87 -2.65 -12.79
CA GLY A 145 20.88 -1.86 -13.48
C GLY A 145 20.26 -0.88 -14.46
N ASN A 146 21.07 -0.34 -15.37
CA ASN A 146 20.61 0.65 -16.35
C ASN A 146 20.73 0.18 -17.80
N GLY A 147 20.09 0.93 -18.69
CA GLY A 147 20.02 0.68 -20.12
C GLY A 147 19.30 1.80 -20.85
N GLY A 148 19.15 1.64 -22.17
CA GLY A 148 18.47 2.62 -23.01
C GLY A 148 16.95 2.61 -22.82
N PHE A 149 16.38 3.76 -22.44
CA PHE A 149 14.94 4.00 -22.47
C PHE A 149 14.38 3.71 -23.86
N LYS A 150 13.30 2.95 -23.96
CA LYS A 150 12.69 2.49 -25.23
C LYS A 150 13.56 1.60 -26.13
N GLY A 151 14.84 1.43 -25.81
CA GLY A 151 15.79 0.59 -26.57
C GLY A 151 16.08 -0.76 -25.92
N CYS A 152 16.00 -0.83 -24.58
CA CYS A 152 16.23 -2.04 -23.81
C CYS A 152 14.97 -2.47 -23.05
N ALA A 153 14.85 -3.77 -22.77
CA ALA A 153 13.75 -4.36 -21.97
C ALA A 153 14.23 -4.96 -20.63
N ALA A 154 15.52 -4.76 -20.32
CA ALA A 154 16.24 -5.23 -19.14
C ALA A 154 17.53 -4.38 -19.02
N PRO A 155 18.30 -4.47 -17.91
CA PRO A 155 19.63 -3.84 -17.85
C PRO A 155 20.50 -4.26 -19.04
N CYS A 156 21.12 -3.30 -19.72
CA CYS A 156 21.88 -3.56 -20.95
C CYS A 156 23.18 -2.75 -21.08
N TRP A 157 23.44 -1.81 -20.18
CA TRP A 157 24.70 -1.05 -20.12
C TRP A 157 25.49 -1.38 -18.87
N TRP A 158 24.94 -1.05 -17.70
CA TRP A 158 25.44 -1.52 -16.42
C TRP A 158 24.47 -2.55 -15.85
N VAL A 159 24.97 -3.77 -15.68
CA VAL A 159 24.20 -4.93 -15.25
C VAL A 159 24.69 -5.36 -13.88
N VAL A 160 23.78 -5.39 -12.90
CA VAL A 160 24.09 -5.77 -11.51
C VAL A 160 23.56 -7.17 -11.24
N SER A 161 24.46 -8.03 -10.78
CA SER A 161 24.13 -9.40 -10.38
C SER A 161 23.42 -9.40 -9.01
N LEU A 162 22.70 -10.49 -8.69
CA LEU A 162 22.05 -10.62 -7.39
C LEU A 162 23.03 -10.51 -6.21
N GLY A 163 24.26 -11.01 -6.38
CA GLY A 163 25.29 -10.97 -5.34
C GLY A 163 25.75 -9.56 -4.98
N ASP A 164 25.63 -8.63 -5.94
CA ASP A 164 26.14 -7.26 -5.79
C ASP A 164 25.07 -6.27 -5.31
N ILE A 165 23.81 -6.69 -5.21
CA ILE A 165 22.71 -5.80 -4.81
C ILE A 165 22.90 -5.24 -3.40
N ASN A 166 23.48 -5.99 -2.46
CA ASN A 166 23.73 -5.46 -1.11
C ASN A 166 24.74 -4.29 -1.14
N GLY A 167 25.61 -4.21 -2.15
CA GLY A 167 26.48 -3.04 -2.36
C GLY A 167 25.72 -1.83 -2.90
N GLN A 168 24.52 -2.03 -3.45
CA GLN A 168 23.65 -0.97 -3.98
C GLN A 168 22.56 -0.57 -2.98
N ALA A 169 21.90 -1.54 -2.38
CA ALA A 169 20.83 -1.38 -1.41
C ALA A 169 21.01 -2.46 -0.33
N PRO A 170 21.70 -2.14 0.78
CA PRO A 170 21.90 -3.08 1.88
C PRO A 170 20.58 -3.65 2.38
N GLY A 171 20.52 -4.97 2.57
CA GLY A 171 19.31 -5.66 3.02
C GLY A 171 18.36 -6.05 1.90
N GLU A 172 18.50 -5.50 0.69
CA GLU A 172 17.58 -5.72 -0.43
C GLU A 172 18.11 -6.70 -1.48
N GLY A 173 19.23 -7.39 -1.22
CA GLY A 173 19.85 -8.36 -2.13
C GLY A 173 19.26 -9.78 -2.05
N ALA A 174 20.12 -10.80 -2.19
CA ALA A 174 19.70 -12.20 -2.10
C ALA A 174 18.90 -12.48 -0.80
N GLY A 175 17.77 -13.18 -0.93
CA GLY A 175 16.85 -13.47 0.17
C GLY A 175 15.77 -12.40 0.43
N ALA A 176 15.95 -11.17 -0.08
CA ALA A 176 14.93 -10.13 -0.01
C ALA A 176 13.78 -10.42 -1.00
N SER A 177 12.59 -9.91 -0.68
CA SER A 177 11.39 -10.12 -1.49
C SER A 177 10.37 -8.98 -1.32
N MET A 178 9.32 -9.00 -2.13
CA MET A 178 8.20 -8.08 -2.04
C MET A 178 6.89 -8.84 -2.09
N THR A 179 5.99 -8.55 -1.17
CA THR A 179 4.66 -9.16 -1.14
C THR A 179 3.62 -8.10 -1.52
N PHE A 180 2.93 -8.34 -2.64
CA PHE A 180 1.79 -7.55 -3.07
C PHE A 180 0.52 -8.23 -2.58
N THR A 181 -0.38 -7.47 -1.96
CA THR A 181 -1.66 -7.96 -1.49
C THR A 181 -2.81 -7.03 -1.87
N ILE A 182 -3.95 -7.64 -2.18
CA ILE A 182 -5.21 -6.92 -2.44
C ILE A 182 -5.67 -6.19 -1.17
N ALA A 183 -5.40 -6.77 0.01
CA ALA A 183 -5.72 -6.14 1.28
C ALA A 183 -4.86 -4.90 1.53
N GLY A 184 -5.50 -3.75 1.72
CA GLY A 184 -4.89 -2.42 1.77
C GLY A 184 -4.26 -1.94 0.46
N ALA A 185 -4.43 -2.65 -0.67
CA ALA A 185 -3.61 -2.50 -1.87
C ALA A 185 -2.11 -2.34 -1.49
N ARG A 186 -1.63 -3.26 -0.64
CA ARG A 186 -0.40 -3.08 0.12
C ARG A 186 0.78 -3.75 -0.57
N LEU A 187 1.92 -3.07 -0.50
CA LEU A 187 3.23 -3.58 -0.88
C LEU A 187 4.09 -3.69 0.38
N ILE A 188 4.50 -4.91 0.70
CA ILE A 188 5.41 -5.22 1.82
C ILE A 188 6.77 -5.54 1.23
N LYS A 189 7.78 -4.76 1.56
CA LYS A 189 9.18 -5.06 1.26
C LYS A 189 9.77 -5.86 2.41
N ASN A 190 10.27 -7.05 2.11
CA ASN A 190 10.91 -7.94 3.07
C ASN A 190 12.42 -7.92 2.82
N PHE A 191 13.20 -7.44 3.79
CA PHE A 191 14.65 -7.42 3.72
C PHE A 191 15.23 -8.79 4.06
N ASN A 192 16.47 -9.05 3.63
CA ASN A 192 17.16 -10.32 3.88
C ASN A 192 17.63 -10.51 5.33
N ASP A 193 17.56 -9.46 6.16
CA ASP A 193 17.80 -9.52 7.60
C ASP A 193 16.52 -9.84 8.41
N GLY A 194 15.38 -10.04 7.72
CA GLY A 194 14.09 -10.34 8.33
C GLY A 194 13.27 -9.11 8.73
N THR A 195 13.80 -7.89 8.57
CA THR A 195 13.01 -6.67 8.75
C THR A 195 12.05 -6.43 7.58
N THR A 196 11.02 -5.62 7.80
CA THR A 196 10.03 -5.28 6.76
C THR A 196 9.67 -3.80 6.79
N VAL A 197 9.35 -3.27 5.61
CA VAL A 197 8.72 -1.95 5.44
C VAL A 197 7.50 -2.14 4.57
N GLN A 198 6.42 -1.41 4.86
CA GLN A 198 5.18 -1.51 4.11
C GLN A 198 4.69 -0.15 3.64
N GLY A 199 4.00 -0.17 2.51
CA GLY A 199 3.29 0.96 1.94
C GLY A 199 2.19 0.47 1.02
N SER A 200 1.66 1.33 0.16
CA SER A 200 0.60 0.95 -0.78
C SER A 200 1.09 1.02 -2.22
N PHE A 201 0.35 0.39 -3.12
CA PHE A 201 0.57 0.49 -4.55
C PHE A 201 -0.73 0.77 -5.30
N THR A 202 -0.60 1.35 -6.49
CA THR A 202 -1.65 1.47 -7.50
C THR A 202 -1.05 1.19 -8.87
N PHE A 203 -1.87 0.88 -9.86
CA PHE A 203 -1.41 0.74 -11.23
C PHE A 203 -2.39 1.37 -12.23
N ASP A 204 -1.88 1.73 -13.39
CA ASP A 204 -2.65 2.30 -14.50
C ASP A 204 -2.17 1.71 -15.82
N MET A 205 -2.96 0.77 -16.36
CA MET A 205 -2.67 0.08 -17.62
C MET A 205 -3.01 0.91 -18.86
N SER A 206 -3.59 2.10 -18.70
CA SER A 206 -3.79 3.05 -19.81
C SER A 206 -2.50 3.82 -20.16
N LYS A 207 -1.49 3.81 -19.27
CA LYS A 207 -0.19 4.47 -19.46
C LYS A 207 0.74 3.65 -20.33
N ILE A 208 0.38 3.52 -21.60
CA ILE A 208 1.18 2.83 -22.61
C ILE A 208 2.28 3.77 -23.12
N ILE A 209 3.51 3.25 -23.20
CA ILE A 209 4.64 3.92 -23.87
C ILE A 209 5.02 3.09 -25.08
N LEU A 210 5.04 3.73 -26.25
CA LEU A 210 5.46 3.11 -27.50
C LEU A 210 6.95 3.36 -27.74
N ASP A 211 7.69 2.38 -28.24
CA ASP A 211 9.04 2.58 -28.79
C ASP A 211 9.00 3.45 -30.07
N ASP A 212 10.17 3.72 -30.64
CA ASP A 212 10.28 4.56 -31.84
C ASP A 212 9.78 3.86 -33.12
N GLY A 213 9.59 2.54 -33.06
CA GLY A 213 8.93 1.75 -34.10
C GLY A 213 7.41 1.68 -33.95
N GLY A 214 6.84 2.30 -32.91
CA GLY A 214 5.41 2.28 -32.63
C GLY A 214 4.91 1.03 -31.90
N ASN A 215 5.80 0.13 -31.46
CA ASN A 215 5.40 -1.05 -30.67
C ASN A 215 5.26 -0.68 -29.20
N VAL A 216 4.42 -1.41 -28.47
CA VAL A 216 4.31 -1.24 -27.02
C VAL A 216 5.61 -1.64 -26.34
N TRP A 217 6.29 -0.66 -25.75
CA TRP A 217 7.49 -0.87 -24.94
C TRP A 217 7.13 -1.05 -23.46
N ALA A 218 6.33 -0.13 -22.91
CA ALA A 218 5.72 -0.28 -21.59
C ALA A 218 4.19 -0.34 -21.72
N LYS A 219 3.57 -1.26 -20.98
CA LYS A 219 2.14 -1.57 -21.06
C LYS A 219 1.29 -0.94 -19.96
N GLY A 220 1.91 -0.20 -19.05
CA GLY A 220 1.22 0.45 -17.95
C GLY A 220 2.20 1.05 -16.96
N LYS A 221 1.67 1.56 -15.86
CA LYS A 221 2.47 2.17 -14.79
C LYS A 221 2.12 1.59 -13.43
N LEU A 222 3.13 1.25 -12.64
CA LEU A 222 3.02 0.91 -11.22
C LEU A 222 3.44 2.13 -10.40
N ASN A 223 2.66 2.50 -9.39
CA ASN A 223 3.02 3.54 -8.44
C ASN A 223 3.03 2.97 -7.03
N THR A 224 3.98 3.40 -6.22
CA THR A 224 4.11 3.00 -4.81
C THR A 224 4.06 4.22 -3.91
N LYS A 225 3.66 4.04 -2.66
CA LYS A 225 3.59 5.12 -1.66
C LYS A 225 4.10 4.62 -0.32
N ASN A 226 4.96 5.41 0.33
CA ASN A 226 5.62 5.08 1.60
C ASN A 226 6.55 3.84 1.55
N VAL A 227 6.75 3.26 0.37
CA VAL A 227 7.63 2.12 0.10
C VAL A 227 8.05 2.17 -1.37
N THR A 228 9.19 1.59 -1.70
CA THR A 228 9.66 1.39 -3.09
C THR A 228 9.75 -0.10 -3.40
N VAL A 229 9.96 -0.48 -4.67
CA VAL A 229 10.35 -1.87 -4.97
C VAL A 229 11.77 -2.16 -4.45
N LEU A 230 12.24 -3.41 -4.50
CA LEU A 230 13.62 -3.73 -4.12
C LEU A 230 14.61 -2.90 -4.94
N CYS A 231 15.61 -2.30 -4.31
CA CYS A 231 16.53 -1.32 -4.87
C CYS A 231 15.82 -0.20 -5.66
N GLY A 232 14.63 0.24 -5.21
CA GLY A 232 13.81 1.25 -5.89
C GLY A 232 14.38 2.67 -5.75
N LYS A 233 15.53 2.92 -6.36
CA LYS A 233 16.25 4.21 -6.35
C LYS A 233 16.77 4.55 -7.76
N SER A 234 17.02 5.84 -7.99
CA SER A 234 17.69 6.37 -9.19
C SER A 234 19.09 6.86 -8.83
N PRO A 235 20.16 6.09 -9.09
CA PRO A 235 21.53 6.45 -8.75
C PRO A 235 22.00 7.80 -9.30
N ASN A 236 21.67 8.11 -10.56
CA ASN A 236 22.11 9.35 -11.20
C ASN A 236 21.36 10.59 -10.69
N GLU A 237 20.25 10.40 -9.99
CA GLU A 237 19.52 11.45 -9.27
C GLU A 237 19.89 11.45 -7.77
N GLY A 238 21.15 11.15 -7.45
CA GLY A 238 21.64 11.14 -6.08
C GLY A 238 21.07 10.01 -5.21
N GLY A 239 20.57 8.93 -5.83
CA GLY A 239 19.92 7.82 -5.14
C GLY A 239 18.49 8.14 -4.68
N ALA A 240 17.82 9.09 -5.33
CA ALA A 240 16.43 9.44 -5.02
C ALA A 240 15.50 8.22 -5.10
N PRO A 241 14.51 8.09 -4.19
CA PRO A 241 13.58 6.96 -4.21
C PRO A 241 12.66 7.02 -5.42
N VAL A 242 12.55 5.91 -6.14
CA VAL A 242 11.64 5.76 -7.28
C VAL A 242 10.31 5.24 -6.75
N ASN A 243 9.22 5.92 -7.10
CA ASN A 243 7.86 5.57 -6.66
C ASN A 243 6.88 5.39 -7.83
N SER A 244 7.37 5.47 -9.06
CA SER A 244 6.58 5.36 -10.28
C SER A 244 7.41 4.62 -11.32
N TYR A 245 6.88 3.51 -11.83
CA TYR A 245 7.60 2.55 -12.65
C TYR A 245 6.79 2.21 -13.88
N ASP A 246 7.44 2.22 -15.04
CA ASP A 246 6.87 1.72 -16.28
C ASP A 246 6.88 0.18 -16.24
N ILE A 247 5.73 -0.44 -16.48
CA ILE A 247 5.56 -1.89 -16.48
C ILE A 247 5.92 -2.39 -17.89
N LEU A 248 7.09 -3.03 -18.04
CA LEU A 248 7.50 -3.63 -19.32
C LEU A 248 6.89 -5.02 -19.47
N LYS A 249 6.93 -5.80 -18.40
CA LYS A 249 6.40 -7.16 -18.34
C LYS A 249 5.67 -7.36 -17.02
N LEU A 250 4.48 -7.95 -17.09
CA LEU A 250 3.73 -8.43 -15.94
C LEU A 250 3.01 -9.69 -16.39
N THR A 251 3.42 -10.84 -15.86
CA THR A 251 2.82 -12.14 -16.11
C THR A 251 2.58 -12.83 -14.77
N GLU A 252 2.10 -14.08 -14.79
CA GLU A 252 1.97 -14.85 -13.56
C GLU A 252 3.33 -15.05 -12.84
N ASN A 253 4.41 -15.13 -13.61
CA ASN A 253 5.73 -15.57 -13.14
C ASN A 253 6.83 -14.50 -13.22
N ASN A 254 6.68 -13.45 -14.03
CA ASN A 254 7.70 -12.41 -14.17
C ASN A 254 7.09 -11.00 -14.10
N MET A 255 7.83 -10.10 -13.47
CA MET A 255 7.55 -8.68 -13.45
C MET A 255 8.83 -7.93 -13.81
N VAL A 256 8.78 -7.11 -14.85
CA VAL A 256 9.89 -6.26 -15.27
C VAL A 256 9.42 -4.82 -15.26
N LEU A 257 10.14 -4.01 -14.51
CA LEU A 257 9.84 -2.60 -14.30
C LEU A 257 10.98 -1.75 -14.86
N SER A 258 10.65 -0.53 -15.27
CA SER A 258 11.62 0.46 -15.68
C SER A 258 11.30 1.85 -15.13
N TYR A 259 12.30 2.70 -15.10
CA TYR A 259 12.18 4.11 -14.77
C TYR A 259 13.14 4.91 -15.65
N PRO A 260 12.66 5.68 -16.64
CA PRO A 260 13.49 6.62 -17.37
C PRO A 260 13.85 7.81 -16.49
N GLU A 261 15.10 8.27 -16.59
CA GLU A 261 15.51 9.51 -15.94
C GLU A 261 14.72 10.72 -16.49
N PRO A 262 14.50 11.78 -15.69
CA PRO A 262 13.71 12.91 -16.14
C PRO A 262 14.25 13.57 -17.42
N GLY A 263 13.37 13.73 -18.41
CA GLY A 263 13.69 14.45 -19.65
C GLY A 263 14.49 13.67 -20.68
N VAL A 264 14.76 12.38 -20.47
CA VAL A 264 15.48 11.57 -21.45
C VAL A 264 14.63 11.23 -22.67
N GLY A 265 15.25 11.27 -23.84
CA GLY A 265 14.70 10.69 -25.08
C GLY A 265 15.00 9.19 -25.17
N SER A 266 14.60 8.59 -26.29
CA SER A 266 14.96 7.21 -26.63
C SER A 266 16.47 7.00 -26.54
N TRP A 267 16.88 5.86 -26.02
CA TRP A 267 18.28 5.54 -25.71
C TRP A 267 18.95 6.46 -24.67
N GLY A 268 18.22 7.34 -23.98
CA GLY A 268 18.69 7.93 -22.75
C GLY A 268 18.59 6.95 -21.58
N THR A 269 19.13 7.30 -20.42
CA THR A 269 19.24 6.36 -19.31
C THR A 269 17.88 6.01 -18.71
N ALA A 270 17.62 4.71 -18.60
CA ALA A 270 16.56 4.15 -17.78
C ALA A 270 17.13 3.09 -16.84
N TRP A 271 16.51 2.97 -15.67
CA TRP A 271 16.78 1.94 -14.68
C TRP A 271 15.79 0.80 -14.84
N PHE A 272 16.22 -0.42 -14.54
CA PHE A 272 15.43 -1.64 -14.76
C PHE A 272 15.48 -2.54 -13.54
N TRP A 273 14.34 -3.19 -13.25
CA TRP A 273 14.20 -4.16 -12.17
C TRP A 273 13.57 -5.44 -12.72
N MET A 274 14.21 -6.58 -12.43
CA MET A 274 13.78 -7.89 -12.89
C MET A 274 13.32 -8.73 -11.71
N PHE A 275 12.05 -9.11 -11.71
CA PHE A 275 11.45 -9.93 -10.65
C PHE A 275 10.77 -11.16 -11.21
N LYS A 276 10.75 -12.21 -10.39
CA LYS A 276 9.99 -13.44 -10.62
C LYS A 276 9.12 -13.74 -9.41
N LYS A 277 8.08 -14.54 -9.63
CA LYS A 277 7.30 -15.12 -8.54
C LYS A 277 8.22 -15.98 -7.67
N LYS A 278 8.11 -15.83 -6.35
CA LYS A 278 8.80 -16.67 -5.36
C LYS A 278 8.15 -18.05 -5.25
#